data_AF-A0A4Y2ANG9-F1
#
_entry.id   AF-A0A4Y2ANG9-F1
#
_cell.length_a   1.000
_cell.length_b   1.000
_cell.length_c   1.000
_cell.angle_alpha   90.00
_cell.angle_beta   90.00
_cell.angle_gamma   90.00
#
_symmetry.space_group_name_H-M   'P 1'
#
loop_
_entity.id
_entity.type
_entity.pdbx_description
1 polymer ?
#
loop_
_entity_poly.entity_id
_entity_poly.type
_entity_poly.pdbx_seq_one_letter_code
_entity_poly.pdbx_strand_id
1 'polypeptide(L)'
;MLCKYGIGNHNVDSEPKKYVVRKGKWSFVLRFKMPKASQLSNKEVSKILHLKLLGKTVKEISKLLNRSKSMIYHVLTRKTPYEPKPCSRRPRVTDIRSDRRIQNMSSSQKMSVFEITRASRLQFSKNTVHIRIIESGYMIHEKMARRLPLSKLHISKRLHYNGLVIICHVMINGWLFFPVMKKMEPPWA
;
A
#
# COMPACT_ATOMS: atom_id res chain seq x y z
N MET A 1 -16.46 64.15 -0.51
CA MET A 1 -16.07 63.76 -1.88
C MET A 1 -16.23 62.24 -1.97
N LEU A 2 -17.29 61.77 -2.64
CA LEU A 2 -17.64 60.35 -2.77
C LEU A 2 -16.87 59.73 -3.94
N CYS A 3 -15.90 58.85 -3.68
CA CYS A 3 -15.30 58.01 -4.71
C CYS A 3 -15.99 56.65 -4.75
N LYS A 4 -16.83 56.47 -5.77
CA LYS A 4 -17.42 55.21 -6.20
C LYS A 4 -16.31 54.28 -6.73
N TYR A 5 -16.19 53.07 -6.17
CA TYR A 5 -15.52 51.95 -6.86
C TYR A 5 -16.58 50.95 -7.28
N GLY A 6 -16.75 50.82 -8.60
CA GLY A 6 -17.69 49.91 -9.22
C GLY A 6 -17.26 48.45 -9.03
N ILE A 7 -18.19 47.62 -8.58
CA ILE A 7 -18.05 46.17 -8.54
C ILE A 7 -18.41 45.64 -9.93
N GLY A 8 -17.40 45.40 -10.75
CA GLY A 8 -17.55 44.65 -12.00
C GLY A 8 -17.73 43.17 -11.70
N ASN A 9 -18.86 42.61 -12.11
CA ASN A 9 -19.13 41.18 -12.08
C ASN A 9 -18.19 40.44 -13.04
N HIS A 10 -17.11 39.87 -12.51
CA HIS A 10 -16.32 38.88 -13.24
C HIS A 10 -16.93 37.50 -13.00
N ASN A 11 -17.46 36.90 -14.06
CA ASN A 11 -17.78 35.48 -14.14
C ASN A 11 -16.58 34.67 -13.62
N VAL A 12 -16.75 34.10 -12.43
CA VAL A 12 -15.77 33.18 -11.84
C VAL A 12 -15.98 31.82 -12.52
N ASP A 13 -15.41 31.66 -13.71
CA ASP A 13 -15.03 30.35 -14.21
C ASP A 13 -13.97 29.81 -13.25
N SER A 14 -14.46 29.14 -12.21
CA SER A 14 -13.68 28.56 -11.13
C SER A 14 -12.84 27.43 -11.72
N GLU A 15 -11.67 27.73 -12.30
CA GLU A 15 -10.67 26.74 -12.72
C GLU A 15 -10.28 25.91 -11.48
N PRO A 16 -10.71 24.65 -11.35
CA PRO A 16 -10.34 23.87 -10.20
C PRO A 16 -8.88 23.45 -10.37
N LYS A 17 -8.05 23.72 -9.34
CA LYS A 17 -6.65 23.24 -9.16
C LYS A 17 -5.53 24.15 -9.71
N LYS A 18 -5.60 25.46 -9.46
CA LYS A 18 -4.45 26.37 -9.58
C LYS A 18 -3.85 26.61 -8.19
N TYR A 19 -2.72 25.98 -7.89
CA TYR A 19 -1.99 26.24 -6.64
C TYR A 19 -0.81 27.18 -6.91
N VAL A 20 -0.77 28.30 -6.20
CA VAL A 20 0.35 29.24 -6.26
C VAL A 20 1.24 29.00 -5.04
N VAL A 21 2.44 28.47 -5.27
CA VAL A 21 3.45 28.30 -4.23
C VAL A 21 4.38 29.51 -4.26
N ARG A 22 4.40 30.31 -3.20
CA ARG A 22 5.32 31.45 -3.06
C ARG A 22 6.52 31.03 -2.21
N LYS A 23 7.74 31.20 -2.74
CA LYS A 23 9.00 31.11 -1.98
C LYS A 23 9.80 32.39 -2.20
N GLY A 24 9.87 33.23 -1.17
CA GLY A 24 10.53 34.55 -1.26
C GLY A 24 9.85 35.44 -2.29
N LYS A 25 10.63 36.07 -3.19
CA LYS A 25 10.13 36.92 -4.28
C LYS A 25 9.55 36.14 -5.47
N TRP A 26 9.61 34.81 -5.47
CA TRP A 26 9.18 33.98 -6.60
C TRP A 26 7.86 33.26 -6.31
N SER A 27 6.92 33.34 -7.25
CA SER A 27 5.68 32.56 -7.22
C SER A 27 5.66 31.53 -8.35
N PHE A 28 5.50 30.26 -8.00
CA PHE A 28 5.33 29.16 -8.94
C PHE A 28 3.87 28.75 -9.01
N VAL A 29 3.32 28.64 -10.22
CA VAL A 29 1.94 28.14 -10.43
C VAL A 29 2.01 26.69 -10.87
N LEU A 30 1.59 25.77 -10.00
CA LEU A 30 1.49 24.35 -10.31
C LEU A 30 0.09 24.04 -10.86
N ARG A 31 0.01 23.70 -12.15
CA ARG A 31 -1.21 23.17 -12.79
C ARG A 31 -1.11 21.66 -12.92
N PHE A 32 -1.75 20.92 -12.03
CA PHE A 32 -1.86 19.46 -12.14
C PHE A 32 -3.04 19.09 -13.05
N LYS A 33 -2.76 18.73 -14.31
CA LYS A 33 -3.77 18.24 -15.25
C LYS A 33 -3.89 16.72 -15.13
N MET A 34 -4.86 16.23 -14.36
CA MET A 34 -5.20 14.81 -14.37
C MET A 34 -5.77 14.40 -15.74
N PRO A 35 -5.33 13.29 -16.34
CA PRO A 35 -6.01 12.74 -17.50
C PRO A 35 -7.41 12.29 -17.07
N LYS A 36 -8.45 12.87 -17.68
CA LYS A 36 -9.85 12.58 -17.38
C LYS A 36 -10.41 11.40 -18.18
N ALA A 37 -9.68 10.90 -19.18
CA ALA A 37 -10.19 9.96 -20.16
C ALA A 37 -9.21 8.81 -20.41
N SER A 38 -9.74 7.69 -20.92
CA SER A 38 -8.99 6.54 -21.39
C SER A 38 -7.96 6.93 -22.46
N GLN A 39 -6.84 6.20 -22.50
CA GLN A 39 -5.84 6.35 -23.57
C GLN A 39 -6.50 6.04 -24.93
N LEU A 40 -6.03 6.72 -25.99
CA LEU A 40 -6.47 6.44 -27.34
C LEU A 40 -5.91 5.09 -27.79
N SER A 41 -6.76 4.27 -28.39
CA SER A 41 -6.32 3.04 -29.04
C SER A 41 -5.56 3.34 -30.34
N ASN A 42 -4.64 2.46 -30.74
CA ASN A 42 -3.89 2.63 -31.99
C ASN A 42 -4.80 2.75 -33.23
N LYS A 43 -5.96 2.07 -33.21
CA LYS A 43 -6.97 2.17 -34.27
C LYS A 43 -7.57 3.58 -34.36
N GLU A 44 -7.91 4.19 -33.23
CA GLU A 44 -8.42 5.57 -33.19
C GLU A 44 -7.34 6.57 -33.64
N VAL A 45 -6.10 6.38 -33.23
CA VAL A 45 -4.96 7.24 -33.66
C VAL A 45 -4.79 7.19 -35.18
N SER A 46 -4.81 6.00 -35.79
CA SER A 46 -4.75 5.85 -37.24
C SER A 46 -5.92 6.55 -37.93
N LYS A 47 -7.16 6.39 -37.43
CA LYS A 47 -8.34 7.09 -37.96
C LYS A 47 -8.19 8.61 -37.90
N ILE A 48 -7.63 9.17 -36.82
CA ILE A 48 -7.37 10.61 -36.69
C ILE A 48 -6.42 11.09 -37.79
N LEU A 49 -5.33 10.35 -38.06
CA LEU A 49 -4.35 10.70 -39.08
C LEU A 49 -4.96 10.63 -40.50
N HIS A 50 -5.73 9.57 -40.80
CA HIS A 50 -6.41 9.45 -42.09
C HIS A 50 -7.42 10.58 -42.33
N LEU A 51 -8.24 10.92 -41.33
CA LEU A 51 -9.21 12.01 -41.45
C LEU A 51 -8.53 13.37 -41.62
N LYS A 52 -7.32 13.55 -41.04
CA LYS A 52 -6.53 14.76 -41.25
C LYS A 52 -5.99 14.84 -42.68
N LEU A 53 -5.53 13.73 -43.25
CA LEU A 53 -5.09 13.65 -44.65
C LEU A 53 -6.22 13.95 -45.63
N LEU A 54 -7.46 13.52 -45.31
CA LEU A 54 -8.66 13.84 -46.08
C LEU A 54 -9.12 15.31 -45.94
N GLY A 55 -8.39 16.15 -45.19
CA GLY A 55 -8.69 17.58 -45.04
C GLY A 55 -9.76 17.92 -44.00
N LYS A 56 -10.23 16.96 -43.19
CA LYS A 56 -11.26 17.25 -42.18
C LYS A 56 -10.74 18.14 -41.05
N THR A 57 -11.62 18.98 -40.52
CA THR A 57 -11.29 19.86 -39.40
C THR A 57 -11.25 19.10 -38.07
N VAL A 58 -10.49 19.60 -37.08
CA VAL A 58 -10.41 18.98 -35.74
C VAL A 58 -11.79 18.89 -35.07
N LYS A 59 -12.69 19.84 -35.37
CA LYS A 59 -14.07 19.85 -34.86
C LYS A 59 -14.89 18.69 -35.44
N GLU A 60 -14.77 18.41 -36.72
CA GLU A 60 -15.44 17.27 -37.37
C GLU A 60 -14.87 15.95 -36.88
N ILE A 61 -13.55 15.83 -36.80
CA ILE A 61 -12.88 14.61 -36.28
C ILE A 61 -13.35 14.33 -34.84
N SER A 62 -13.48 15.37 -34.02
CA SER A 62 -13.99 15.27 -32.64
C SER A 62 -15.41 14.73 -32.57
N LYS A 63 -16.29 15.16 -33.47
CA LYS A 63 -17.68 14.65 -33.56
C LYS A 63 -17.72 13.21 -34.08
N LEU A 64 -16.94 12.88 -35.11
CA LEU A 64 -16.94 11.53 -35.72
C LEU A 64 -16.42 10.46 -34.76
N LEU A 65 -15.40 10.80 -33.96
CA LEU A 65 -14.78 9.86 -33.02
C LEU A 65 -15.33 9.97 -31.60
N ASN A 66 -16.24 10.92 -31.32
CA ASN A 66 -16.75 11.22 -29.98
C ASN A 66 -15.63 11.45 -28.95
N ARG A 67 -14.55 12.13 -29.36
CA ARG A 67 -13.38 12.44 -28.50
C ARG A 67 -13.16 13.94 -28.36
N SER A 68 -12.49 14.35 -27.30
CA SER A 68 -12.22 15.76 -27.04
C SER A 68 -11.27 16.37 -28.09
N LYS A 69 -11.54 17.63 -28.46
CA LYS A 69 -10.68 18.38 -29.40
C LYS A 69 -9.23 18.43 -28.95
N SER A 70 -8.99 18.63 -27.65
CA SER A 70 -7.65 18.71 -27.08
C SER A 70 -6.86 17.41 -27.26
N MET A 71 -7.52 16.24 -27.15
CA MET A 71 -6.87 14.96 -27.38
C MET A 71 -6.44 14.82 -28.85
N ILE A 72 -7.30 15.20 -29.78
CA ILE A 72 -7.00 15.16 -31.21
C ILE A 72 -5.87 16.13 -31.56
N TYR A 73 -5.90 17.36 -31.03
CA TYR A 73 -4.78 18.29 -31.17
C TYR A 73 -3.47 17.69 -30.67
N HIS A 74 -3.47 17.00 -29.51
CA HIS A 74 -2.26 16.34 -29.01
C HIS A 74 -1.75 15.22 -29.92
N VAL A 75 -2.62 14.47 -30.61
CA VAL A 75 -2.20 13.46 -31.59
C VAL A 75 -1.59 14.12 -32.82
N LEU A 76 -2.20 15.19 -33.34
CA LEU A 76 -1.76 15.86 -34.57
C LEU A 76 -0.48 16.68 -34.38
N THR A 77 -0.28 17.31 -33.21
CA THR A 77 0.89 18.17 -32.94
C THR A 77 2.13 17.35 -32.55
N ARG A 78 1.97 16.10 -32.08
CA ARG A 78 3.09 15.24 -31.71
C ARG A 78 3.75 14.69 -32.98
N LYS A 79 5.01 15.08 -33.23
CA LYS A 79 5.83 14.61 -34.36
C LYS A 79 6.20 13.12 -34.28
N THR A 80 6.13 12.52 -33.09
CA THR A 80 6.47 11.10 -32.86
C THR A 80 5.20 10.26 -32.70
N PRO A 81 5.14 9.03 -33.26
CA PRO A 81 4.06 8.09 -32.99
C PRO A 81 3.88 7.88 -31.49
N TYR A 82 2.64 7.64 -31.06
CA TYR A 82 2.27 7.53 -29.66
C TYR A 82 2.86 6.26 -29.04
N GLU A 83 4.12 6.30 -28.66
CA GLU A 83 4.62 5.43 -27.61
C GLU A 83 4.32 6.12 -26.28
N PRO A 84 3.37 5.61 -25.48
CA PRO A 84 3.19 6.13 -24.14
C PRO A 84 4.50 5.87 -23.39
N LYS A 85 5.24 6.95 -23.08
CA LYS A 85 6.40 6.84 -22.20
C LYS A 85 5.94 6.10 -20.94
N PRO A 86 6.61 5.01 -20.55
CA PRO A 86 6.24 4.32 -19.33
C PRO A 86 6.34 5.34 -18.19
N CYS A 87 5.30 5.42 -17.37
CA CYS A 87 5.34 6.27 -16.20
C CYS A 87 6.55 5.87 -15.36
N SER A 88 7.48 6.80 -15.14
CA SER A 88 8.55 6.59 -14.17
C SER A 88 7.90 6.32 -12.82
N ARG A 89 8.25 5.19 -12.18
CA ARG A 89 7.78 4.91 -10.82
C ARG A 89 8.22 6.05 -9.90
N ARG A 90 7.43 6.28 -8.85
CA ARG A 90 7.79 7.25 -7.81
C ARG A 90 9.20 6.92 -7.28
N PRO A 91 10.07 7.93 -7.07
CA PRO A 91 11.38 7.72 -6.49
C PRO A 91 11.27 6.92 -5.19
N ARG A 92 12.23 6.02 -4.99
CA ARG A 92 12.30 5.17 -3.80
C ARG A 92 12.57 6.05 -2.58
N VAL A 93 11.95 5.70 -1.45
CA VAL A 93 12.22 6.36 -0.16
C VAL A 93 13.62 5.98 0.37
N THR A 94 14.16 4.85 -0.09
CA THR A 94 15.48 4.36 0.32
C THR A 94 16.57 4.81 -0.64
N ASP A 95 17.72 5.17 -0.07
CA ASP A 95 18.95 5.45 -0.80
C ASP A 95 19.75 4.16 -1.02
N ILE A 96 20.61 4.15 -2.04
CA ILE A 96 21.53 3.03 -2.35
C ILE A 96 22.37 2.63 -1.14
N ARG A 97 22.87 3.61 -0.37
CA ARG A 97 23.66 3.36 0.85
C ARG A 97 22.84 2.65 1.92
N SER A 98 21.57 3.03 2.05
CA SER A 98 20.67 2.46 3.04
C SER A 98 20.26 1.03 2.69
N ASP A 99 20.01 0.76 1.40
CA ASP A 99 19.70 -0.59 0.91
C ASP A 99 20.89 -1.53 1.15
N ARG A 100 22.11 -1.07 0.88
CA ARG A 100 23.34 -1.84 1.18
C ARG A 100 23.51 -2.10 2.68
N ARG A 101 23.18 -1.14 3.55
CA ARG A 101 23.24 -1.35 5.01
C ARG A 101 22.23 -2.39 5.47
N ILE A 102 21.01 -2.35 4.93
CA ILE A 102 19.96 -3.36 5.21
C ILE A 102 20.45 -4.74 4.76
N GLN A 103 21.01 -4.85 3.56
CA GLN A 103 21.57 -6.11 3.04
C GLN A 103 22.68 -6.67 3.93
N ASN A 104 23.62 -5.83 4.37
CA ASN A 104 24.71 -6.27 5.25
C ASN A 104 24.17 -6.77 6.60
N MET A 105 23.30 -6.02 7.28
CA MET A 105 22.74 -6.45 8.57
C MET A 105 21.91 -7.74 8.44
N SER A 106 21.21 -7.90 7.32
CA SER A 106 20.42 -9.09 7.02
C SER A 106 21.28 -10.32 6.73
N SER A 107 22.38 -10.16 5.99
CA SER A 107 23.25 -11.26 5.55
C SER A 107 24.32 -11.64 6.59
N SER A 108 25.04 -10.67 7.15
CA SER A 108 26.20 -10.93 8.02
C SER A 108 25.80 -11.18 9.46
N GLN A 109 24.83 -10.43 10.00
CA GLN A 109 24.44 -10.51 11.40
C GLN A 109 23.20 -11.39 11.63
N LYS A 110 22.57 -11.90 10.55
CA LYS A 110 21.32 -12.71 10.60
C LYS A 110 20.22 -12.05 11.46
N MET A 111 20.14 -10.73 11.42
CA MET A 111 19.20 -9.96 12.24
C MET A 111 17.77 -10.08 11.70
N SER A 112 16.80 -10.00 12.61
CA SER A 112 15.39 -9.93 12.22
C SER A 112 15.06 -8.57 11.58
N VAL A 113 14.01 -8.52 10.75
CA VAL A 113 13.53 -7.28 10.12
C VAL A 113 13.27 -6.17 11.14
N PHE A 114 12.79 -6.52 12.34
CA PHE A 114 12.51 -5.56 13.41
C PHE A 114 13.80 -4.96 13.99
N GLU A 115 14.79 -5.79 14.26
CA GLU A 115 16.10 -5.33 14.76
C GLU A 115 16.83 -4.51 13.71
N ILE A 116 16.76 -4.89 12.44
CA ILE A 116 17.28 -4.11 11.31
C ILE A 116 16.60 -2.74 11.26
N THR A 117 15.29 -2.68 11.46
CA THR A 117 14.56 -1.39 11.47
C THR A 117 15.03 -0.51 12.63
N ARG A 118 15.17 -1.06 13.85
CA ARG A 118 15.72 -0.30 15.00
C ARG A 118 17.17 0.13 14.80
N ALA A 119 18.03 -0.77 14.29
CA ALA A 119 19.45 -0.53 14.12
C ALA A 119 19.77 0.41 12.95
N SER A 120 18.93 0.40 11.90
CA SER A 120 19.14 1.22 10.71
C SER A 120 19.05 2.71 11.00
N ARG A 121 18.48 3.14 12.13
CA ARG A 121 18.26 4.56 12.54
C ARG A 121 17.53 5.43 11.50
N LEU A 122 17.08 4.82 10.40
CA LEU A 122 16.36 5.44 9.32
C LEU A 122 14.88 5.21 9.57
N GLN A 123 14.03 6.20 9.29
CA GLN A 123 12.57 6.09 9.45
C GLN A 123 11.95 5.25 8.31
N PHE A 124 12.41 4.02 8.12
CA PHE A 124 11.80 3.09 7.19
C PHE A 124 10.73 2.26 7.86
N SER A 125 9.64 2.03 7.15
CA SER A 125 8.63 1.08 7.60
C SER A 125 9.18 -0.34 7.55
N LYS A 126 8.68 -1.22 8.43
CA LYS A 126 8.98 -2.66 8.44
C LYS A 126 8.78 -3.29 7.05
N ASN A 127 7.74 -2.89 6.34
CA ASN A 127 7.42 -3.41 5.01
C ASN A 127 8.46 -2.99 3.96
N THR A 128 8.99 -1.78 4.06
CA THR A 128 10.05 -1.30 3.17
C THR A 128 11.31 -2.15 3.34
N VAL A 129 11.72 -2.41 4.58
CA VAL A 129 12.88 -3.26 4.88
C VAL A 129 12.67 -4.69 4.37
N HIS A 130 11.49 -5.26 4.62
CA HIS A 130 11.14 -6.60 4.17
C HIS A 130 11.18 -6.74 2.63
N ILE A 131 10.60 -5.77 1.91
CA ILE A 131 10.64 -5.74 0.44
C ILE A 131 12.10 -5.68 -0.05
N ARG A 132 12.97 -4.91 0.61
CA ARG A 132 14.38 -4.81 0.23
C ARG A 132 15.15 -6.10 0.42
N ILE A 133 14.87 -6.83 1.48
CA ILE A 133 15.48 -8.13 1.73
C ILE A 133 15.07 -9.11 0.63
N ILE A 134 13.77 -9.16 0.26
CA ILE A 134 13.26 -10.03 -0.81
C ILE A 134 13.81 -9.63 -2.20
N GLU A 135 13.71 -8.34 -2.57
CA GLU A 135 14.16 -7.83 -3.87
C GLU A 135 15.67 -8.01 -4.06
N SER A 136 16.44 -8.02 -2.97
CA SER A 136 17.89 -8.20 -3.03
C SER A 136 18.33 -9.61 -3.43
N GLY A 137 17.44 -10.62 -3.34
CA GLY A 137 17.75 -11.99 -3.77
C GLY A 137 18.83 -12.74 -2.97
N TYR A 138 19.51 -12.07 -2.03
CA TYR A 138 20.58 -12.66 -1.21
C TYR A 138 20.06 -13.60 -0.11
N MET A 139 18.78 -13.47 0.26
CA MET A 139 18.15 -14.36 1.21
C MET A 139 17.16 -15.29 0.51
N ILE A 140 17.56 -16.54 0.37
CA ILE A 140 16.64 -17.62 -0.01
C ILE A 140 15.75 -17.87 1.20
N HIS A 141 14.46 -17.53 1.08
CA HIS A 141 13.45 -17.96 2.05
C HIS A 141 13.23 -19.46 1.88
N GLU A 142 14.13 -20.26 2.45
CA GLU A 142 13.93 -21.70 2.50
C GLU A 142 12.94 -22.00 3.61
N LYS A 143 11.76 -22.49 3.22
CA LYS A 143 10.76 -22.93 4.16
C LYS A 143 11.31 -24.16 4.85
N MET A 144 11.64 -24.05 6.14
CA MET A 144 12.10 -25.20 6.92
C MET A 144 11.13 -26.37 6.73
N ALA A 145 11.66 -27.55 6.46
CA ALA A 145 10.86 -28.77 6.43
C ALA A 145 10.00 -28.81 7.72
N ARG A 146 8.70 -29.04 7.56
CA ARG A 146 7.81 -29.17 8.73
C ARG A 146 8.39 -30.26 9.62
N ARG A 147 8.50 -29.96 10.93
CA ARG A 147 8.99 -30.93 11.92
C ARG A 147 8.28 -32.26 11.71
N LEU A 148 9.05 -33.35 11.76
CA LEU A 148 8.53 -34.71 11.65
C LEU A 148 7.36 -34.89 12.64
N PRO A 149 6.31 -35.66 12.28
CA PRO A 149 5.24 -35.97 13.21
C PRO A 149 5.82 -36.51 14.52
N LEU A 150 5.26 -36.08 15.66
CA LEU A 150 5.69 -36.55 16.97
C LEU A 150 5.70 -38.07 17.00
N SER A 151 6.79 -38.67 17.49
CA SER A 151 6.88 -40.12 17.60
C SER A 151 5.77 -40.64 18.52
N LYS A 152 5.27 -41.87 18.27
CA LYS A 152 4.20 -42.50 19.06
C LYS A 152 4.50 -42.49 20.57
N LEU A 153 5.78 -42.61 20.95
CA LEU A 153 6.26 -42.53 22.32
C LEU A 153 6.12 -41.13 22.95
N HIS A 154 6.32 -40.07 22.17
CA HIS A 154 6.11 -38.70 22.64
C HIS A 154 4.62 -38.40 22.87
N ILE A 155 3.76 -38.93 21.99
CA ILE A 155 2.31 -38.82 22.11
C ILE A 155 1.82 -39.57 23.35
N SER A 156 2.28 -40.81 23.58
CA SER A 156 1.88 -41.60 24.76
C SER A 156 2.34 -40.98 26.08
N LYS A 157 3.58 -40.48 26.15
CA LYS A 157 4.08 -39.78 27.35
C LYS A 157 3.29 -38.51 27.67
N ARG A 158 2.90 -37.72 26.67
CA ARG A 158 2.04 -36.53 26.87
C ARG A 158 0.65 -36.89 27.35
N LEU A 159 0.03 -37.91 26.76
CA LEU A 159 -1.29 -38.38 27.18
C LEU A 159 -1.27 -38.94 28.61
N HIS A 160 -0.22 -39.67 28.97
CA HIS A 160 -0.05 -40.20 30.32
C HIS A 160 0.09 -39.08 31.37
N TYR A 161 0.91 -38.06 31.11
CA TYR A 161 1.03 -36.89 32.00
C TYR A 161 -0.29 -36.13 32.14
N ASN A 162 -0.99 -35.86 31.03
CA ASN A 162 -2.27 -35.15 31.07
C ASN A 162 -3.35 -35.96 31.81
N GLY A 163 -3.38 -37.29 31.61
CA GLY A 163 -4.27 -38.19 32.36
C GLY A 163 -3.96 -38.19 33.85
N LEU A 164 -2.68 -38.24 34.23
CA LEU A 164 -2.25 -38.20 35.63
C LEU A 164 -2.62 -36.87 36.30
N VAL A 165 -2.48 -35.75 35.59
CA VAL A 165 -2.87 -34.41 36.07
C VAL A 165 -4.38 -34.31 36.28
N ILE A 166 -5.19 -34.85 35.37
CA ILE A 166 -6.66 -34.88 35.52
C ILE A 166 -7.06 -35.75 36.72
N ILE A 167 -6.44 -36.93 36.88
CA ILE A 167 -6.70 -37.82 38.02
C ILE A 167 -6.33 -37.14 39.35
N CYS A 168 -5.16 -36.50 39.44
CA CYS A 168 -4.77 -35.75 40.64
C CYS A 168 -5.74 -34.60 40.94
N HIS A 169 -6.19 -33.85 39.92
CA HIS A 169 -7.13 -32.75 40.12
C HIS A 169 -8.51 -33.24 40.60
N VAL A 170 -9.01 -34.36 40.07
CA VAL A 170 -10.29 -34.95 40.52
C VAL A 170 -10.17 -35.54 41.93
N MET A 171 -9.05 -36.19 42.27
CA MET A 171 -8.82 -36.71 43.63
C MET A 171 -8.73 -35.58 44.67
N ILE A 172 -8.02 -34.48 44.36
CA ILE A 172 -7.90 -33.33 45.27
C ILE A 172 -9.26 -32.64 45.46
N ASN A 173 -10.05 -32.46 44.40
CA ASN A 173 -11.35 -31.80 44.49
C ASN A 173 -12.46 -32.71 45.08
N GLY A 174 -12.38 -34.03 44.89
CA GLY A 174 -13.31 -34.99 45.49
C GLY A 174 -13.11 -35.19 46.99
N TRP A 175 -11.87 -35.06 47.48
CA TRP A 175 -11.55 -35.14 48.91
C TRP A 175 -11.99 -33.91 49.72
N LEU A 176 -12.07 -32.73 49.07
CA LEU A 176 -12.48 -31.48 49.72
C LEU A 176 -14.01 -31.36 49.93
N PHE A 177 -14.82 -32.33 49.46
CA PHE A 177 -16.28 -32.19 49.43
C PHE A 177 -17.08 -33.08 50.40
N PHE A 178 -16.46 -33.80 51.35
CA PHE A 178 -17.18 -34.56 52.38
C PHE A 178 -16.43 -34.54 53.72
N PRO A 179 -17.03 -34.19 54.90
CA PRO A 179 -18.44 -33.84 55.20
C PRO A 179 -18.61 -32.57 56.08
N VAL A 180 -19.38 -31.58 55.63
CA VAL A 180 -20.10 -30.64 56.51
C VAL A 180 -21.58 -31.00 56.47
N MET A 181 -21.92 -32.09 57.16
CA MET A 181 -23.28 -32.38 57.59
C MET A 181 -23.29 -32.30 59.12
N LYS A 182 -23.05 -31.10 59.67
CA LYS A 182 -23.31 -30.84 61.09
C LYS A 182 -24.81 -30.55 61.27
N LYS A 183 -25.51 -31.61 61.65
CA LYS A 183 -26.51 -31.67 62.72
C LYS A 183 -27.27 -30.35 62.99
N MET A 184 -28.46 -30.22 62.38
CA MET A 184 -29.50 -29.30 62.87
C MET A 184 -30.28 -30.00 63.97
N GLU A 185 -30.21 -29.49 65.22
CA GLU A 185 -31.18 -29.82 66.27
C GLU A 185 -32.25 -28.71 66.33
N PRO A 186 -33.56 -29.05 66.46
CA PRO A 186 -34.63 -28.07 66.52
C PRO A 186 -34.79 -27.46 67.94
N PRO A 187 -35.24 -26.19 68.05
CA PRO A 187 -35.19 -25.43 69.28
C PRO A 187 -36.48 -25.55 70.09
N TRP A 188 -36.68 -26.65 70.83
CA TRP A 188 -37.62 -26.68 71.94
C TRP A 188 -37.12 -27.62 73.05
N ALA A 189 -36.35 -27.07 73.99
CA ALA A 189 -36.10 -27.60 75.33
C ALA A 189 -35.69 -26.44 76.25
#